data_AF-A0A7X8UPH2-F1
#
_entry.id   AF-A0A7X8UPH2-F1
#
_cell.length_a   1.000
_cell.length_b   1.000
_cell.length_c   1.000
_cell.angle_alpha   90.00
_cell.angle_beta   90.00
_cell.angle_gamma   90.00
#
_symmetry.space_group_name_H-M   'P 1'
#
loop_
_entity.id
_entity.type
_entity.pdbx_description
1 polymer ?
#
loop_
_entity_poly.entity_id
_entity_poly.type
_entity_poly.pdbx_seq_one_letter_code
_entity_poly.pdbx_strand_id
1 'polypeptide(L)'
;MTQQMTIASSRRRISLFSKLPWSVLLIAYMVVVHLANVSMAGPAGYVFIGLCMLVLVVEFVKSGDIGAVVFFVDLVGAVVSLILATVLLCYLWFKLERMPTFFHWIGFAVILGDALVSPMNAFRTALRNLGLGASE
;
A
#
# COMPACT_ATOMS: atom_id res chain seq x y z
N MET A 1 24.47 16.12 44.36
CA MET A 1 23.35 15.18 44.18
C MET A 1 23.05 15.09 42.70
N THR A 2 23.53 14.04 42.06
CA THR A 2 23.53 13.83 40.60
C THR A 2 22.19 13.24 40.18
N GLN A 3 21.37 14.01 39.48
CA GLN A 3 20.11 13.55 38.89
C GLN A 3 20.43 12.51 37.80
N GLN A 4 20.10 11.24 38.07
CA GLN A 4 20.08 10.19 37.06
C GLN A 4 19.08 10.56 35.97
N MET A 5 19.57 10.83 34.77
CA MET A 5 18.76 10.78 33.56
C MET A 5 18.35 9.33 33.32
N THR A 6 17.17 8.96 33.84
CA THR A 6 16.48 7.75 33.44
C THR A 6 16.01 7.96 32.00
N ILE A 7 16.87 7.64 31.04
CA ILE A 7 16.47 7.44 29.64
C ILE A 7 15.54 6.23 29.69
N ALA A 8 14.25 6.49 29.84
CA ALA A 8 13.21 5.52 29.57
C ALA A 8 13.41 5.14 28.11
N SER A 9 14.11 4.03 27.88
CA SER A 9 14.22 3.38 26.59
C SER A 9 12.80 2.90 26.25
N SER A 10 11.98 3.82 25.75
CA SER A 10 10.74 3.51 25.08
C SER A 10 11.17 2.71 23.87
N ARG A 11 11.18 1.39 24.07
CA ARG A 11 11.59 0.37 23.11
C ARG A 11 10.63 0.55 21.94
N ARG A 12 11.06 1.39 21.00
CA ARG A 12 10.30 1.90 19.86
C ARG A 12 9.87 0.68 19.06
N ARG A 13 8.69 0.17 19.37
CA ARG A 13 7.99 -0.84 18.58
C ARG A 13 7.53 -0.09 17.33
N ILE A 14 8.48 0.33 16.48
CA ILE A 14 8.19 0.79 15.13
C ILE A 14 7.71 -0.48 14.43
N SER A 15 6.39 -0.53 14.46
CA SER A 15 5.49 -1.60 14.14
C SER A 15 5.74 -2.10 12.72
N LEU A 16 5.84 -3.42 12.54
CA LEU A 16 5.84 -4.05 11.21
C LEU A 16 4.70 -3.52 10.31
N PHE A 17 3.62 -3.03 10.91
CA PHE A 17 2.50 -2.36 10.27
C PHE A 17 2.88 -1.17 9.36
N SER A 18 3.91 -0.39 9.72
CA SER A 18 4.33 0.77 8.92
C SER A 18 5.31 0.41 7.79
N LYS A 19 5.79 -0.83 7.73
CA LYS A 19 6.76 -1.29 6.74
C LYS A 19 6.16 -2.20 5.68
N LEU A 20 4.92 -2.63 5.88
CA LEU A 20 4.25 -3.56 4.98
C LEU A 20 3.48 -2.77 3.90
N PRO A 21 3.68 -3.05 2.61
CA PRO A 21 2.86 -2.49 1.54
C PRO A 21 1.48 -3.15 1.59
N TRP A 22 0.47 -2.41 2.04
CA TRP A 22 -0.88 -2.92 2.22
C TRP A 22 -1.54 -3.24 0.87
N SER A 23 -1.04 -2.67 -0.23
CA SER A 23 -1.39 -3.06 -1.59
C SER A 23 -1.14 -4.55 -1.89
N VAL A 24 -0.17 -5.21 -1.24
CA VAL A 24 0.06 -6.66 -1.37
C VAL A 24 -1.12 -7.47 -0.83
N LEU A 25 -1.85 -6.95 0.16
CA LEU A 25 -3.05 -7.62 0.69
C LEU A 25 -4.14 -7.74 -0.38
N LEU A 26 -4.29 -6.72 -1.23
CA LEU A 26 -5.25 -6.74 -2.34
C LEU A 26 -4.89 -7.80 -3.38
N ILE A 27 -3.60 -7.91 -3.68
CA ILE A 27 -3.07 -8.92 -4.61
C ILE A 27 -3.28 -10.31 -4.03
N ALA A 28 -2.92 -10.52 -2.76
CA ALA A 28 -3.12 -11.79 -2.07
C ALA A 28 -4.60 -12.20 -2.08
N TYR A 29 -5.52 -11.27 -1.83
CA TYR A 29 -6.96 -11.53 -1.90
C TYR A 29 -7.37 -11.98 -3.31
N MET A 30 -6.97 -11.26 -4.36
CA MET A 30 -7.28 -11.62 -5.74
C MET A 30 -6.72 -13.01 -6.10
N VAL A 31 -5.51 -13.33 -5.65
CA VAL A 31 -4.89 -14.65 -5.83
C VAL A 31 -5.68 -15.75 -5.10
N VAL A 32 -6.06 -15.54 -3.85
CA VAL A 32 -6.82 -16.54 -3.06
C VAL A 32 -8.18 -16.81 -3.68
N VAL A 33 -8.94 -15.76 -4.03
CA VAL A 33 -10.25 -15.90 -4.70
C VAL A 33 -10.11 -16.66 -6.00
N HIS A 34 -9.02 -16.38 -6.72
CA HIS A 34 -8.72 -17.06 -7.96
C HIS A 34 -8.40 -18.55 -7.77
N LEU A 35 -7.51 -18.89 -6.83
CA LEU A 35 -7.14 -20.29 -6.52
C LEU A 35 -8.34 -21.09 -5.99
N ALA A 36 -9.22 -20.45 -5.23
CA ALA A 36 -10.44 -21.07 -4.70
C ALA A 36 -11.58 -21.14 -5.74
N ASN A 37 -11.39 -20.63 -6.96
CA ASN A 37 -12.43 -20.50 -7.99
C ASN A 37 -13.71 -19.80 -7.49
N VAL A 38 -13.57 -18.86 -6.57
CA VAL A 38 -14.70 -18.10 -6.02
C VAL A 38 -15.08 -17.00 -7.02
N SER A 39 -16.38 -16.87 -7.31
CA SER A 39 -16.87 -15.79 -8.16
C SER A 39 -16.77 -14.44 -7.45
N MET A 40 -16.12 -13.47 -8.08
CA MET A 40 -16.12 -12.08 -7.60
C MET A 40 -17.44 -11.35 -7.90
N ALA A 41 -18.35 -11.90 -8.69
CA ALA A 41 -19.63 -11.26 -9.02
C ALA A 41 -20.66 -11.27 -7.85
N GLY A 42 -20.23 -11.63 -6.64
CA GLY A 42 -21.10 -11.78 -5.46
C GLY A 42 -20.47 -11.23 -4.19
N PRO A 43 -20.77 -11.81 -3.01
CA PRO A 43 -20.30 -11.30 -1.71
C PRO A 43 -18.79 -11.08 -1.63
N ALA A 44 -18.00 -11.94 -2.26
CA ALA A 44 -16.54 -11.80 -2.31
C ALA A 44 -16.09 -10.49 -2.97
N GLY A 45 -16.76 -10.05 -4.04
CA GLY A 45 -16.46 -8.78 -4.70
C GLY A 45 -16.74 -7.57 -3.80
N TYR A 46 -17.85 -7.59 -3.05
CA TYR A 46 -18.17 -6.51 -2.12
C TYR A 46 -17.21 -6.45 -0.93
N VAL A 47 -16.82 -7.60 -0.38
CA VAL A 47 -15.76 -7.68 0.64
C VAL A 47 -14.45 -7.13 0.09
N PHE A 48 -14.13 -7.44 -1.17
CA PHE A 48 -12.93 -6.92 -1.82
C PHE A 48 -12.95 -5.39 -1.99
N ILE A 49 -14.10 -4.79 -2.35
CA ILE A 49 -14.24 -3.34 -2.41
C ILE A 49 -14.03 -2.71 -1.03
N GLY A 50 -14.62 -3.29 0.02
CA GLY A 50 -14.39 -2.84 1.39
C GLY A 50 -12.91 -2.91 1.78
N LEU A 51 -12.22 -3.97 1.37
CA LEU A 51 -10.78 -4.13 1.58
C LEU A 51 -9.96 -3.09 0.82
N CYS A 52 -10.33 -2.80 -0.44
CA CYS A 52 -9.69 -1.74 -1.24
C CYS A 52 -9.79 -0.37 -0.55
N MET A 53 -10.98 -0.03 -0.05
CA MET A 53 -11.20 1.21 0.71
C MET A 53 -10.37 1.26 1.99
N LEU A 54 -10.31 0.14 2.73
CA LEU A 54 -9.50 0.05 3.95
C LEU A 54 -8.02 0.27 3.65
N VAL A 55 -7.50 -0.38 2.60
CA VAL A 55 -6.09 -0.24 2.19
C VAL A 55 -5.79 1.21 1.81
N LEU A 56 -6.65 1.87 1.05
CA LEU A 56 -6.48 3.30 0.72
C LEU A 56 -6.38 4.17 1.97
N VAL A 57 -7.26 3.97 2.96
CA VAL A 57 -7.22 4.74 4.20
C VAL A 57 -5.95 4.46 5.00
N VAL A 58 -5.56 3.19 5.13
CA VAL A 58 -4.33 2.81 5.85
C VAL A 58 -3.09 3.40 5.20
N GLU A 59 -2.97 3.31 3.88
CA GLU A 59 -1.84 3.87 3.13
C GLU A 59 -1.83 5.40 3.21
N PHE A 60 -2.99 6.04 3.12
CA PHE A 60 -3.10 7.48 3.27
C PHE A 60 -2.64 7.96 4.66
N VAL A 61 -3.05 7.27 5.73
CA VAL A 61 -2.62 7.58 7.10
C VAL A 61 -1.11 7.34 7.26
N LYS A 62 -0.58 6.25 6.70
CA LYS A 62 0.86 5.94 6.72
C LYS A 62 1.68 7.02 6.02
N SER A 63 1.13 7.62 4.96
CA SER A 63 1.81 8.63 4.17
C SER A 63 1.95 10.01 4.85
N GLY A 64 1.28 10.23 5.99
CA GLY A 64 1.25 11.52 6.69
C GLY A 64 2.48 11.87 7.54
N ASP A 65 3.24 10.88 8.02
CA ASP A 65 4.39 11.07 8.91
C ASP A 65 5.53 10.11 8.53
N ILE A 66 6.33 10.50 7.53
CA ILE A 66 7.31 9.60 6.94
C ILE A 66 8.75 10.11 7.13
N GLY A 67 9.51 9.38 7.94
CA GLY A 67 10.98 9.43 7.90
C GLY A 67 11.54 8.75 6.66
N ALA A 68 12.68 9.20 6.14
CA ALA A 68 13.25 8.78 4.85
C ALA A 68 13.33 7.24 4.62
N VAL A 69 13.60 6.46 5.68
CA VAL A 69 13.68 4.99 5.60
C VAL A 69 12.31 4.35 5.35
N VAL A 70 11.26 4.84 6.01
CA VAL A 70 9.90 4.33 5.81
C VAL A 70 9.43 4.67 4.40
N PHE A 71 9.77 5.85 3.90
CA PHE A 71 9.48 6.24 2.52
C PHE A 71 10.13 5.30 1.51
N PHE A 72 11.43 5.01 1.66
CA PHE A 72 12.12 4.14 0.71
C PHE A 72 11.50 2.73 0.68
N VAL A 73 11.17 2.18 1.86
CA VAL A 73 10.50 0.88 1.96
C VAL A 73 9.11 0.93 1.31
N ASP A 74 8.39 2.02 1.49
CA ASP A 74 7.07 2.21 0.91
C ASP A 74 7.12 2.32 -0.62
N LEU A 75 8.06 3.09 -1.15
CA LEU A 75 8.31 3.22 -2.59
C LEU A 75 8.66 1.87 -3.23
N VAL A 76 9.60 1.13 -2.63
CA VAL A 76 9.98 -0.21 -3.12
C VAL A 76 8.79 -1.16 -3.02
N GLY A 77 8.05 -1.13 -1.91
CA GLY A 77 6.85 -1.93 -1.72
C GLY A 77 5.79 -1.66 -2.77
N ALA A 78 5.53 -0.39 -3.08
CA ALA A 78 4.58 0.03 -4.10
C ALA A 78 4.99 -0.43 -5.51
N VAL A 79 6.26 -0.30 -5.86
CA VAL A 79 6.79 -0.80 -7.14
C VAL A 79 6.64 -2.31 -7.25
N VAL A 80 6.98 -3.05 -6.18
CA VAL A 80 6.81 -4.51 -6.14
C VAL A 80 5.34 -4.90 -6.26
N SER A 81 4.44 -4.23 -5.53
CA SER A 81 2.98 -4.42 -5.66
C SER A 81 2.50 -4.19 -7.08
N LEU A 82 2.98 -3.14 -7.74
CA LEU A 82 2.58 -2.81 -9.12
C LEU A 82 3.05 -3.88 -10.12
N ILE A 83 4.29 -4.38 -9.96
CA ILE A 83 4.81 -5.49 -10.76
C ILE A 83 3.95 -6.73 -10.55
N LEU A 84 3.67 -7.10 -9.30
CA LEU A 84 2.85 -8.27 -8.96
C LEU A 84 1.42 -8.15 -9.51
N ALA A 85 0.81 -6.96 -9.43
CA ALA A 85 -0.49 -6.69 -10.00
C ALA A 85 -0.50 -6.85 -11.52
N THR A 86 0.57 -6.39 -12.19
CA THR A 86 0.73 -6.52 -13.64
C THR A 86 0.92 -8.00 -14.03
N VAL A 87 1.74 -8.74 -13.30
CA VAL A 87 1.90 -10.19 -13.50
C VAL A 87 0.55 -10.91 -13.34
N LEU A 88 -0.22 -10.58 -12.30
CA LEU A 88 -1.55 -11.16 -12.07
C LEU A 88 -2.51 -10.83 -13.21
N LEU A 89 -2.55 -9.58 -13.67
CA LEU A 89 -3.38 -9.16 -14.81
C LEU A 89 -2.99 -9.93 -16.08
N CYS A 90 -1.70 -10.01 -16.40
CA CYS A 90 -1.20 -10.77 -17.55
C CYS A 90 -1.54 -12.26 -17.42
N TYR A 91 -1.43 -12.83 -16.23
CA TYR A 91 -1.78 -14.24 -16.00
C TYR A 91 -3.27 -14.50 -16.25
N LEU A 92 -4.16 -13.65 -15.72
CA LEU A 92 -5.60 -13.76 -15.95
C LEU A 92 -5.96 -13.63 -17.42
N TRP A 93 -5.38 -12.63 -18.10
CA TRP A 93 -5.71 -12.29 -19.48
C TRP A 93 -5.14 -13.30 -20.48
N PHE A 94 -3.85 -13.62 -20.38
CA PHE A 94 -3.15 -14.41 -21.40
C PHE A 94 -3.06 -15.89 -21.09
N LYS A 95 -3.00 -16.29 -19.82
CA LYS A 95 -2.84 -17.70 -19.47
C LYS A 95 -4.16 -18.41 -19.21
N LEU A 96 -5.12 -17.70 -18.62
CA LEU A 96 -6.40 -18.27 -18.22
C LEU A 96 -7.58 -17.84 -19.08
N GLU A 97 -7.37 -16.90 -20.00
CA GLU A 97 -8.41 -16.35 -20.87
C GLU A 97 -9.64 -15.87 -20.08
N ARG A 98 -9.44 -15.50 -18.81
CA ARG A 98 -10.49 -14.97 -17.94
C ARG A 98 -10.44 -13.46 -17.98
N MET A 99 -11.51 -12.87 -18.51
CA MET A 99 -11.63 -11.42 -18.50
C MET A 99 -11.69 -10.89 -17.06
N PRO A 100 -10.83 -9.91 -16.70
CA PRO A 100 -10.90 -9.26 -15.39
C PRO A 100 -12.26 -8.59 -15.23
N THR A 101 -12.95 -8.92 -14.14
CA THR A 101 -14.22 -8.30 -13.79
C THR A 101 -14.01 -6.88 -13.26
N PHE A 102 -15.10 -6.11 -13.12
CA PHE A 102 -15.08 -4.79 -12.50
C PHE A 102 -14.29 -4.75 -11.18
N PHE A 103 -14.44 -5.76 -10.33
CA PHE A 103 -13.74 -5.86 -9.05
C PHE A 103 -12.21 -5.93 -9.21
N HIS A 104 -11.71 -6.68 -10.19
CA HIS A 104 -10.28 -6.75 -10.48
C HIS A 104 -9.75 -5.40 -10.93
N TRP A 105 -10.48 -4.72 -11.82
CA TRP A 105 -10.11 -3.39 -12.30
C TRP A 105 -10.05 -2.36 -11.18
N ILE A 106 -10.99 -2.38 -10.25
CA ILE A 106 -10.94 -1.53 -9.05
C ILE A 106 -9.69 -1.85 -8.21
N GLY A 107 -9.40 -3.14 -7.97
CA GLY A 107 -8.19 -3.54 -7.25
C GLY A 107 -6.91 -3.04 -7.92
N PHE A 108 -6.79 -3.22 -9.24
CA PHE A 108 -5.64 -2.72 -10.00
C PHE A 108 -5.54 -1.20 -10.01
N ALA A 109 -6.68 -0.49 -10.11
CA ALA A 109 -6.72 0.97 -10.04
C ALA A 109 -6.26 1.49 -8.66
N VAL A 110 -6.64 0.82 -7.58
CA VAL A 110 -6.21 1.17 -6.22
C VAL A 110 -4.71 0.94 -6.04
N ILE A 111 -4.18 -0.19 -6.51
CA ILE A 111 -2.73 -0.48 -6.44
C ILE A 111 -1.94 0.55 -7.27
N LEU A 112 -2.42 0.89 -8.47
CA LEU A 112 -1.82 1.92 -9.30
C LEU A 112 -1.87 3.30 -8.61
N GLY A 113 -3.02 3.64 -8.02
CA GLY A 113 -3.21 4.88 -7.27
C GLY A 113 -2.24 4.99 -6.09
N ASP A 114 -2.12 3.95 -5.29
CA ASP A 114 -1.15 3.85 -4.18
C ASP A 114 0.29 4.06 -4.69
N ALA A 115 0.67 3.38 -5.78
CA ALA A 115 1.99 3.51 -6.38
C ALA A 115 2.30 4.90 -6.94
N LEU A 116 1.29 5.74 -7.22
CA LEU A 116 1.47 7.12 -7.66
C LEU A 116 1.42 8.11 -6.50
N VAL A 117 0.47 7.93 -5.57
CA VAL A 117 0.23 8.87 -4.47
C VAL A 117 1.33 8.80 -3.41
N SER A 118 1.84 7.61 -3.10
CA SER A 118 2.87 7.43 -2.07
C SER A 118 4.19 8.17 -2.40
N PRO A 119 4.73 8.08 -3.64
CA PRO A 119 5.85 8.91 -4.06
C PRO A 119 5.56 10.41 -4.02
N MET A 120 4.36 10.83 -4.43
CA MET A 120 3.98 12.25 -4.45
C MET A 120 3.92 12.85 -3.03
N ASN A 121 3.33 12.12 -2.08
CA ASN A 121 3.22 12.57 -0.69
C ASN A 121 4.59 12.65 -0.01
N ALA A 122 5.48 11.70 -0.31
CA ALA A 122 6.84 11.73 0.17
C ALA A 122 7.66 12.87 -0.43
N PHE A 123 7.51 13.14 -1.73
CA PHE A 123 8.16 14.28 -2.37
C PHE A 123 7.74 15.61 -1.74
N ARG A 124 6.43 15.80 -1.49
CA ARG A 124 5.91 16.97 -0.76
C ARG A 124 6.51 17.10 0.64
N THR A 125 6.63 15.98 1.36
CA THR A 125 7.22 15.95 2.70
C THR A 125 8.71 16.28 2.67
N ALA A 126 9.45 15.78 1.66
CA ALA A 126 10.86 16.11 1.47
C ALA A 126 11.06 17.61 1.15
N LEU A 127 10.26 18.20 0.26
CA LEU A 127 10.29 19.64 -0.02
C LEU A 127 10.02 20.48 1.24
N ARG A 128 9.02 20.08 2.04
CA ARG A 128 8.74 20.73 3.34
C ARG A 128 9.94 20.64 4.28
N ASN A 129 10.57 19.47 4.39
CA ASN A 129 11.72 19.26 5.28
C ASN A 129 13.00 19.97 4.80
N LEU A 130 13.13 20.22 3.50
CA LEU A 130 14.23 21.01 2.92
C LEU A 130 14.01 22.53 3.03
N GLY A 131 12.90 22.98 3.62
CA GLY A 131 12.54 24.40 3.70
C GLY A 131 12.12 25.00 2.36
N LEU A 132 11.96 24.19 1.31
CA LEU A 132 11.52 24.59 -0.02
C LEU A 132 9.99 24.53 -0.19
N GLY A 133 9.27 24.08 0.85
CA GLY A 133 7.82 23.93 0.86
C GLY A 133 7.04 25.17 1.32
N ALA A 134 7.73 26.25 1.67
CA ALA A 134 7.14 27.54 2.02
C ALA A 134 7.92 28.64 1.29
N SER A 135 7.50 28.98 0.08
CA SER A 135 7.65 30.35 -0.38
C SER A 135 6.62 31.19 0.35
N GLU A 136 7.04 32.34 0.87
CA GLU A 136 6.17 33.42 1.36
C GLU A 136 4.97 33.70 0.44
#